data_AF-A0A847J3D1-F1
#
_entry.id   AF-A0A847J3D1-F1
#
_cell.length_a   1.000
_cell.length_b   1.000
_cell.length_c   1.000
_cell.angle_alpha   90.00
_cell.angle_beta   90.00
_cell.angle_gamma   90.00
#
_symmetry.space_group_name_H-M   'P 1'
#
loop_
_entity.id
_entity.type
_entity.pdbx_description
1 polymer ?
#
loop_
_entity_poly.entity_id
_entity_poly.type
_entity_poly.pdbx_seq_one_letter_code
_entity_poly.pdbx_strand_id
1 'polypeptide(L)'
;MTIDHIISIKPRQSWHLTILRRKAILFCEQNFPRPMSSYMTGLLFGHLGKDFDEMGSIYTSLGIMHLFALSGMQVSFFVDFLRKGLFRLGFRRDIVNLFQIPFSVFYAGMTGFSISVIRSLIQKVLANFGIKHLDNFSLTLFLLFLFMPKFLLTTGGTLSLLFAFVISMFGERFEKLPKYRKLLAESLTLSLSVLPLLMLYFHNFQPFSIFLTFVFSFLFDVLFLPGLSLIFLLAMATGIMLTQINIIFQWLEGLIKLVDSWYHYPLILGKPTTFVFLAMLVVIGFLIDQWRNQKVRYSLLLILLSLFFVTKNPPIPSITMGDIGQGDSIFLQDQFNRRNILIDTGGRVQFGARKKWQERTSSAMADKTLIPYLKSLGVSEIDTLVVTHTDEDHMGDLLAVVNQIKVKNILTSEGSLNHT
;
A
#
# COMPACT_ATOMS: atom_id res chain seq x y z
N MET A 1 -2.86 -34.43 -6.08
CA MET A 1 -1.64 -34.56 -6.91
C MET A 1 -0.48 -33.98 -6.13
N THR A 2 0.31 -34.82 -5.48
CA THR A 2 1.62 -34.46 -4.94
C THR A 2 2.66 -34.85 -5.99
N ILE A 3 3.62 -33.96 -6.25
CA ILE A 3 4.72 -34.24 -7.17
C ILE A 3 5.78 -34.99 -6.37
N ASP A 4 5.97 -36.28 -6.65
CA ASP A 4 6.93 -37.10 -5.93
C ASP A 4 8.35 -36.98 -6.52
N HIS A 5 8.47 -36.82 -7.86
CA HIS A 5 9.76 -36.63 -8.54
C HIS A 5 9.68 -35.74 -9.79
N ILE A 6 10.73 -34.95 -10.04
CA ILE A 6 10.92 -34.16 -11.27
C ILE A 6 11.84 -34.95 -12.22
N ILE A 7 11.30 -35.40 -13.36
CA ILE A 7 12.01 -36.27 -14.32
C ILE A 7 13.02 -35.50 -15.17
N SER A 8 12.67 -34.29 -15.63
CA SER A 8 13.59 -33.44 -16.39
C SER A 8 13.12 -31.98 -16.39
N ILE A 9 14.08 -31.06 -16.42
CA ILE A 9 13.84 -29.63 -16.59
C ILE A 9 14.28 -29.26 -18.00
N LYS A 10 13.32 -29.00 -18.90
CA LYS A 10 13.62 -28.48 -20.25
C LYS A 10 13.53 -26.95 -20.23
N PRO A 11 14.65 -26.21 -20.36
CA PRO A 11 14.61 -24.76 -20.42
C PRO A 11 13.96 -24.32 -21.74
N ARG A 12 12.79 -23.70 -21.66
CA ARG A 12 12.10 -23.13 -22.83
C ARG A 12 12.76 -21.78 -23.16
N GLN A 13 13.72 -21.78 -24.09
CA GLN A 13 14.32 -20.54 -24.59
C GLN A 13 13.31 -19.79 -25.46
N SER A 14 12.54 -18.93 -24.83
CA SER A 14 11.63 -17.99 -25.49
C SER A 14 11.97 -16.59 -24.99
N TRP A 15 12.10 -15.64 -25.91
CA TRP A 15 12.32 -14.24 -25.54
C TRP A 15 10.98 -13.64 -25.13
N HIS A 16 10.77 -13.53 -23.82
CA HIS A 16 9.61 -12.85 -23.24
C HIS A 16 10.05 -11.79 -22.24
N LEU A 17 9.38 -10.63 -22.25
CA LEU A 17 9.57 -9.55 -21.28
C LEU A 17 9.50 -10.04 -19.83
N THR A 18 8.62 -11.01 -19.55
CA THR A 18 8.48 -11.63 -18.23
C THR A 18 9.75 -12.36 -17.79
N ILE A 19 10.43 -13.06 -18.71
CA ILE A 19 11.69 -13.75 -18.42
C ILE A 19 12.81 -12.74 -18.21
N LEU A 20 12.87 -11.68 -19.02
CA LEU A 20 13.84 -10.60 -18.85
C LEU A 20 13.67 -9.90 -17.50
N ARG A 21 12.44 -9.52 -17.14
CA ARG A 21 12.11 -8.97 -15.82
C ARG A 21 12.54 -9.91 -14.70
N ARG A 22 12.24 -11.21 -14.82
CA ARG A 22 12.63 -12.19 -13.79
C ARG A 22 14.15 -12.30 -13.65
N LYS A 23 14.89 -12.31 -14.76
CA LYS A 23 16.36 -12.31 -14.74
C LYS A 23 16.92 -11.05 -14.06
N ALA A 24 16.37 -9.88 -14.35
CA ALA A 24 16.79 -8.62 -13.72
C ALA A 24 16.51 -8.62 -12.20
N ILE A 25 15.35 -9.11 -11.78
CA ILE A 25 15.00 -9.27 -10.35
C ILE A 25 15.98 -10.24 -9.67
N LEU A 26 16.20 -11.43 -10.25
CA LEU A 26 17.11 -12.42 -9.68
C LEU A 26 18.55 -11.92 -9.62
N PHE A 27 18.99 -11.17 -10.63
CA PHE A 27 20.30 -10.53 -10.64
C PHE A 27 20.44 -9.57 -9.45
N CYS A 28 19.42 -8.75 -9.18
CA CYS A 28 19.42 -7.85 -8.02
C CYS A 28 19.48 -8.61 -6.70
N GLU A 29 18.68 -9.66 -6.54
CA GLU A 29 18.61 -10.47 -5.32
C GLU A 29 19.90 -11.26 -5.05
N GLN A 30 20.60 -11.71 -6.10
CA GLN A 30 21.82 -12.52 -5.98
C GLN A 30 23.09 -11.69 -5.79
N ASN A 31 23.16 -10.49 -6.38
CA ASN A 31 24.40 -9.72 -6.44
C ASN A 31 24.45 -8.56 -5.43
N PHE A 32 23.31 -8.17 -4.85
CA PHE A 32 23.26 -7.07 -3.88
C PHE A 32 22.75 -7.54 -2.51
N PRO A 33 23.38 -7.09 -1.41
CA PRO A 33 22.95 -7.44 -0.07
C PRO A 33 21.59 -6.82 0.27
N ARG A 34 20.95 -7.39 1.30
CA ARG A 34 19.74 -6.83 1.90
C ARG A 34 20.11 -5.75 2.92
N PRO A 35 19.29 -4.69 3.09
CA PRO A 35 17.98 -4.48 2.45
C PRO A 35 18.01 -3.83 1.06
N MET A 36 19.16 -3.38 0.56
CA MET A 36 19.31 -2.68 -0.73
C MET A 36 18.66 -3.40 -1.93
N SER A 37 18.82 -4.72 -2.03
CA SER A 37 18.22 -5.50 -3.12
C SER A 37 16.68 -5.46 -3.12
N SER A 38 16.04 -5.40 -1.95
CA SER A 38 14.58 -5.24 -1.81
C SER A 38 14.10 -3.89 -2.33
N TYR A 39 14.82 -2.81 -1.99
CA TYR A 39 14.51 -1.47 -2.51
C TYR A 39 14.71 -1.39 -4.03
N MET A 40 15.78 -2.01 -4.54
CA MET A 40 16.08 -2.00 -5.97
C MET A 40 15.04 -2.79 -6.78
N THR A 41 14.64 -3.97 -6.32
CA THR A 41 13.59 -4.77 -6.97
C THR A 41 12.21 -4.10 -6.89
N GLY A 42 11.90 -3.46 -5.76
CA GLY A 42 10.66 -2.70 -5.56
C GLY A 42 10.58 -1.48 -6.48
N LEU A 43 11.56 -0.59 -6.43
CA LEU A 43 11.53 0.70 -7.14
C LEU A 43 11.78 0.58 -8.65
N LEU A 44 12.60 -0.36 -9.10
CA LEU A 44 12.91 -0.51 -10.54
C LEU A 44 11.93 -1.44 -11.27
N PHE A 45 11.48 -2.51 -10.61
CA PHE A 45 10.71 -3.58 -11.27
C PHE A 45 9.33 -3.82 -10.65
N GLY A 46 8.95 -3.08 -9.60
CA GLY A 46 7.67 -3.27 -8.91
C GLY A 46 7.54 -4.65 -8.30
N HIS A 47 8.63 -5.20 -7.77
CA HIS A 47 8.65 -6.51 -7.14
C HIS A 47 9.06 -6.38 -5.68
N LEU A 48 8.17 -6.78 -4.78
CA LEU A 48 8.43 -6.87 -3.35
C LEU A 48 8.52 -8.36 -3.01
N GLY A 49 9.72 -8.82 -2.62
CA GLY A 49 9.97 -10.20 -2.22
C GLY A 49 9.42 -10.52 -0.83
N LYS A 50 9.47 -11.79 -0.42
CA LYS A 50 8.91 -12.26 0.87
C LYS A 50 9.49 -11.57 2.10
N ASP A 51 10.76 -11.18 2.09
CA ASP A 51 11.37 -10.51 3.25
C ASP A 51 10.92 -9.05 3.37
N PHE A 52 10.38 -8.47 2.29
CA PHE A 52 9.65 -7.21 2.38
C PHE A 52 8.37 -7.38 3.20
N ASP A 53 7.82 -8.59 3.36
CA ASP A 53 6.63 -8.83 4.20
C ASP A 53 6.92 -8.53 5.68
N GLU A 54 8.14 -8.75 6.18
CA GLU A 54 8.53 -8.42 7.57
C GLU A 54 8.48 -6.90 7.82
N MET A 55 9.06 -6.11 6.92
CA MET A 55 8.96 -4.65 6.97
C MET A 55 7.59 -4.15 6.47
N GLY A 56 6.81 -5.00 5.79
CA GLY A 56 5.53 -4.67 5.20
C GLY A 56 4.49 -4.28 6.24
N SER A 57 4.51 -4.94 7.41
CA SER A 57 3.68 -4.56 8.56
C SER A 57 4.00 -3.14 9.04
N ILE A 58 5.29 -2.81 9.18
CA ILE A 58 5.80 -1.49 9.57
C ILE A 58 5.48 -0.41 8.53
N TYR A 59 5.64 -0.73 7.23
CA TYR A 59 5.27 0.21 6.18
C TYR A 59 3.76 0.44 6.12
N THR A 60 2.96 -0.57 6.49
CA THR A 60 1.49 -0.45 6.56
C THR A 60 1.06 0.36 7.78
N SER A 61 1.62 0.13 8.97
CA SER A 61 1.33 0.90 10.20
C SER A 61 1.67 2.38 10.02
N LEU A 62 2.83 2.67 9.43
CA LEU A 62 3.26 4.03 9.12
C LEU A 62 2.52 4.66 7.92
N GLY A 63 1.71 3.88 7.19
CA GLY A 63 0.96 4.33 6.02
C GLY A 63 1.82 4.63 4.78
N ILE A 64 3.06 4.18 4.73
CA ILE A 64 4.04 4.46 3.65
C ILE A 64 4.22 3.32 2.64
N MET A 65 3.52 2.19 2.80
CA MET A 65 3.58 1.05 1.87
C MET A 65 3.31 1.44 0.41
N HIS A 66 2.44 2.43 0.18
CA HIS A 66 2.10 2.91 -1.16
C HIS A 66 3.29 3.56 -1.91
N LEU A 67 4.36 3.99 -1.22
CA LEU A 67 5.58 4.51 -1.85
C LEU A 67 6.37 3.43 -2.59
N PHE A 68 6.22 2.18 -2.14
CA PHE A 68 6.85 1.01 -2.76
C PHE A 68 6.02 0.43 -3.90
N ALA A 69 4.74 0.81 -3.98
CA ALA A 69 3.94 0.57 -5.17
C ALA A 69 4.36 1.55 -6.27
N LEU A 70 4.62 1.04 -7.47
CA LEU A 70 5.15 1.87 -8.55
C LEU A 70 4.25 3.08 -8.84
N SER A 71 4.82 4.27 -8.73
CA SER A 71 4.10 5.54 -8.80
C SER A 71 4.19 6.19 -10.19
N GLY A 72 3.31 7.16 -10.46
CA GLY A 72 3.40 7.97 -11.68
C GLY A 72 4.65 8.86 -11.74
N MET A 73 5.29 9.14 -10.59
CA MET A 73 6.55 9.88 -10.54
C MET A 73 7.70 9.03 -11.04
N GLN A 74 7.79 7.76 -10.63
CA GLN A 74 8.80 6.82 -11.12
C GLN A 74 8.67 6.60 -12.63
N VAL A 75 7.43 6.45 -13.13
CA VAL A 75 7.15 6.38 -14.57
C VAL A 75 7.66 7.64 -15.27
N SER A 76 7.38 8.82 -14.70
CA SER A 76 7.85 10.09 -15.26
C SER A 76 9.37 10.19 -15.26
N PHE A 77 10.06 9.71 -14.22
CA PHE A 77 11.52 9.68 -14.16
C PHE A 77 12.12 8.93 -15.37
N PHE A 78 11.67 7.70 -15.63
CA PHE A 78 12.21 6.91 -16.75
C PHE A 78 11.83 7.46 -18.12
N VAL A 79 10.59 7.92 -18.28
CA VAL A 79 10.15 8.54 -19.55
C VAL A 79 10.90 9.84 -19.80
N ASP A 80 11.04 10.70 -18.80
CA ASP A 80 11.74 11.99 -18.94
C ASP A 80 13.25 11.78 -19.12
N PHE A 81 13.85 10.75 -18.52
CA PHE A 81 15.22 10.35 -18.76
C PHE A 81 15.44 9.97 -20.24
N LEU A 82 14.58 9.10 -20.79
CA LEU A 82 14.62 8.74 -22.21
C LEU A 82 14.47 9.98 -23.10
N ARG A 83 13.44 10.80 -22.86
CA ARG A 83 13.15 11.98 -23.67
C ARG A 83 14.32 12.96 -23.66
N LYS A 84 14.87 13.27 -22.48
CA LYS A 84 16.06 14.13 -22.34
C LYS A 84 17.27 13.55 -23.08
N GLY A 85 17.48 12.24 -23.00
CA GLY A 85 18.53 11.55 -23.75
C GLY A 85 18.38 11.72 -25.27
N LEU A 86 17.19 11.45 -25.81
CA LEU A 86 16.90 11.61 -27.24
C LEU A 86 16.99 13.07 -27.70
N PHE A 87 16.52 14.02 -26.89
CA PHE A 87 16.67 15.44 -27.20
C PHE A 87 18.13 15.89 -27.23
N ARG A 88 18.99 15.36 -26.34
CA ARG A 88 20.43 15.63 -26.36
C ARG A 88 21.14 15.04 -27.58
N LEU A 89 20.61 13.95 -28.14
CA LEU A 89 21.08 13.38 -29.39
C LEU A 89 20.59 14.14 -30.64
N GLY A 90 19.80 15.21 -30.46
CA GLY A 90 19.31 16.06 -31.56
C GLY A 90 18.01 15.58 -32.21
N PHE A 91 17.33 14.57 -31.66
CA PHE A 91 16.05 14.10 -32.21
C PHE A 91 14.94 15.15 -32.07
N ARG A 92 14.12 15.28 -33.12
CA ARG A 92 12.94 16.15 -33.12
C ARG A 92 11.82 15.60 -32.21
N ARG A 93 10.93 16.48 -31.73
CA ARG A 93 9.85 16.13 -30.78
C ARG A 93 8.93 15.02 -31.27
N ASP A 94 8.60 15.00 -32.55
CA ASP A 94 7.80 13.98 -33.23
C ASP A 94 8.47 12.60 -33.14
N ILE A 95 9.76 12.52 -33.41
CA ILE A 95 10.54 11.28 -33.30
C ILE A 95 10.61 10.81 -31.85
N VAL A 96 10.87 11.73 -30.91
CA VAL A 96 10.89 11.40 -29.47
C VAL A 96 9.55 10.86 -28.99
N ASN A 97 8.44 11.47 -29.42
CA ASN A 97 7.10 11.00 -29.09
C ASN A 97 6.83 9.61 -29.66
N LEU A 98 7.29 9.34 -30.88
CA LEU A 98 7.17 8.02 -31.51
C LEU A 98 7.98 6.95 -30.75
N PHE A 99 9.23 7.25 -30.37
CA PHE A 99 10.07 6.33 -29.58
C PHE A 99 9.58 6.10 -28.15
N GLN A 100 8.85 7.06 -27.57
CA GLN A 100 8.27 6.88 -26.23
C GLN A 100 7.23 5.74 -26.20
N ILE A 101 6.48 5.50 -27.29
CA ILE A 101 5.45 4.45 -27.33
C ILE A 101 6.04 3.04 -27.13
N PRO A 102 7.00 2.55 -27.95
CA PRO A 102 7.59 1.24 -27.74
C PRO A 102 8.35 1.16 -26.41
N PHE A 103 8.98 2.25 -25.96
CA PHE A 103 9.57 2.29 -24.63
C PHE A 103 8.54 2.12 -23.50
N SER A 104 7.35 2.72 -23.66
CA SER A 104 6.27 2.59 -22.68
C SER A 104 5.81 1.14 -22.56
N VAL A 105 5.68 0.42 -23.68
CA VAL A 105 5.34 -1.01 -23.68
C VAL A 105 6.44 -1.84 -23.01
N PHE A 106 7.71 -1.55 -23.32
CA PHE A 106 8.86 -2.20 -22.69
C PHE A 106 8.88 -1.98 -21.17
N TYR A 107 8.75 -0.73 -20.72
CA TYR A 107 8.76 -0.36 -19.31
C TYR A 107 7.56 -0.94 -18.54
N ALA A 108 6.36 -0.95 -19.16
CA ALA A 108 5.20 -1.65 -18.60
C ALA A 108 5.50 -3.15 -18.40
N GLY A 109 6.16 -3.80 -19.35
CA GLY A 109 6.59 -5.20 -19.22
C GLY A 109 7.62 -5.41 -18.09
N MET A 110 8.63 -4.55 -17.98
CA MET A 110 9.66 -4.61 -16.94
C MET A 110 9.11 -4.40 -15.53
N THR A 111 8.01 -3.68 -15.40
CA THR A 111 7.31 -3.42 -14.14
C THR A 111 6.15 -4.38 -13.87
N GLY A 112 5.96 -5.39 -14.73
CA GLY A 112 4.93 -6.42 -14.54
C GLY A 112 3.51 -5.98 -14.88
N PHE A 113 3.34 -4.99 -15.75
CA PHE A 113 2.05 -4.47 -16.19
C PHE A 113 1.17 -3.99 -15.03
N SER A 114 1.78 -3.37 -14.01
CA SER A 114 1.03 -2.80 -12.90
C SER A 114 0.11 -1.66 -13.39
N ILE A 115 -1.10 -1.59 -12.84
CA ILE A 115 -2.16 -0.68 -13.30
C ILE A 115 -1.72 0.79 -13.15
N SER A 116 -1.03 1.12 -12.06
CA SER A 116 -0.49 2.47 -11.83
C SER A 116 0.51 2.91 -12.89
N VAL A 117 1.37 1.99 -13.34
CA VAL A 117 2.35 2.26 -14.40
C VAL A 117 1.66 2.43 -15.74
N ILE A 118 0.78 1.50 -16.11
CA ILE A 118 0.05 1.56 -17.39
C ILE A 118 -0.77 2.84 -17.51
N ARG A 119 -1.53 3.19 -16.45
CA ARG A 119 -2.26 4.46 -16.39
C ARG A 119 -1.32 5.63 -16.67
N SER A 120 -0.22 5.73 -15.91
CA SER A 120 0.70 6.86 -16.00
C SER A 120 1.36 6.96 -17.38
N LEU A 121 1.71 5.82 -17.99
CA LEU A 121 2.26 5.74 -19.35
C LEU A 121 1.25 6.20 -20.40
N ILE A 122 0.00 5.72 -20.33
CA ILE A 122 -1.08 6.16 -21.21
C ILE A 122 -1.25 7.68 -21.10
N GLN A 123 -1.36 8.20 -19.87
CA GLN A 123 -1.52 9.65 -19.65
C GLN A 123 -0.35 10.45 -20.22
N LYS A 124 0.88 9.95 -20.10
CA LYS A 124 2.08 10.61 -20.66
C LYS A 124 2.12 10.56 -22.18
N VAL A 125 1.65 9.48 -22.80
CA VAL A 125 1.52 9.36 -24.26
C VAL A 125 0.44 10.30 -24.76
N LEU A 126 -0.75 10.31 -24.15
CA LEU A 126 -1.85 11.21 -24.51
C LEU A 126 -1.46 12.70 -24.36
N ALA A 127 -0.71 13.04 -23.31
CA ALA A 127 -0.21 14.40 -23.11
C ALA A 127 0.71 14.87 -24.24
N ASN A 128 1.48 13.97 -24.86
CA ASN A 128 2.31 14.30 -26.02
C ASN A 128 1.49 14.67 -27.26
N PHE A 129 0.26 14.16 -27.37
CA PHE A 129 -0.70 14.50 -28.42
C PHE A 129 -1.56 15.73 -28.08
N GLY A 130 -1.23 16.43 -26.99
CA GLY A 130 -1.94 17.65 -26.58
C GLY A 130 -3.18 17.42 -25.74
N ILE A 131 -3.56 16.17 -25.45
CA ILE A 131 -4.71 15.83 -24.61
C ILE A 131 -4.31 15.99 -23.15
N LYS A 132 -4.99 16.88 -22.41
CA LYS A 132 -4.63 17.25 -21.03
C LYS A 132 -5.83 17.14 -20.08
N HIS A 133 -5.54 17.27 -18.78
CA HIS A 133 -6.55 17.36 -17.70
C HIS A 133 -7.60 16.24 -17.75
N LEU A 134 -8.89 16.60 -17.73
CA LEU A 134 -10.01 15.67 -17.68
C LEU A 134 -10.19 14.85 -18.96
N ASP A 135 -9.83 15.40 -20.13
CA ASP A 135 -9.87 14.64 -21.39
C ASP A 135 -8.85 13.50 -21.35
N ASN A 136 -7.65 13.80 -20.85
CA ASN A 136 -6.58 12.83 -20.67
C ASN A 136 -6.99 11.73 -19.68
N PHE A 137 -7.57 12.13 -18.54
CA PHE A 137 -8.10 11.19 -17.55
C PHE A 137 -9.21 10.30 -18.14
N SER A 138 -10.20 10.89 -18.81
CA SER A 138 -11.36 10.19 -19.37
C SER A 138 -10.96 9.19 -20.45
N LEU A 139 -10.07 9.60 -21.37
CA LEU A 139 -9.55 8.70 -22.40
C LEU A 139 -8.67 7.60 -21.80
N THR A 140 -7.88 7.90 -20.77
CA THR A 140 -7.12 6.88 -20.05
C THR A 140 -8.04 5.85 -19.40
N LEU A 141 -9.12 6.30 -18.74
CA LEU A 141 -10.10 5.42 -18.13
C LEU A 141 -10.76 4.51 -19.17
N PHE A 142 -11.15 5.07 -20.31
CA PHE A 142 -11.69 4.32 -21.45
C PHE A 142 -10.72 3.24 -21.95
N LEU A 143 -9.45 3.61 -22.18
CA LEU A 143 -8.42 2.66 -22.63
C LEU A 143 -8.15 1.57 -21.58
N LEU A 144 -8.16 1.91 -20.30
CA LEU A 144 -8.00 0.92 -19.22
C LEU A 144 -9.17 -0.06 -19.17
N PHE A 145 -10.41 0.39 -19.40
CA PHE A 145 -11.55 -0.52 -19.51
C PHE A 145 -11.43 -1.47 -20.70
N LEU A 146 -10.88 -1.00 -21.82
CA LEU A 146 -10.70 -1.80 -23.02
C LEU A 146 -9.61 -2.89 -22.83
N PHE A 147 -8.46 -2.52 -22.28
CA PHE A 147 -7.30 -3.43 -22.18
C PHE A 147 -7.21 -4.20 -20.86
N MET A 148 -7.75 -3.66 -19.76
CA MET A 148 -7.65 -4.22 -18.42
C MET A 148 -8.99 -4.11 -17.66
N PRO A 149 -10.10 -4.69 -18.14
CA PRO A 149 -11.45 -4.45 -17.60
C PRO A 149 -11.61 -4.71 -16.09
N LYS A 150 -10.72 -5.50 -15.49
CA LYS A 150 -10.70 -5.84 -14.06
C LYS A 150 -9.90 -4.84 -13.19
N PHE A 151 -9.38 -3.74 -13.73
CA PHE A 151 -8.48 -2.84 -12.99
C PHE A 151 -9.12 -2.27 -11.71
N LEU A 152 -10.45 -2.01 -11.72
CA LEU A 152 -11.21 -1.53 -10.55
C LEU A 152 -11.37 -2.59 -9.44
N LEU A 153 -11.13 -3.86 -9.72
CA LEU A 153 -11.17 -4.92 -8.70
C LEU A 153 -9.90 -4.94 -7.84
N THR A 154 -8.91 -4.12 -8.18
CA THR A 154 -7.65 -4.02 -7.44
C THR A 154 -7.58 -2.72 -6.66
N THR A 155 -7.12 -2.78 -5.41
CA THR A 155 -6.92 -1.61 -4.56
C THR A 155 -5.97 -0.59 -5.19
N GLY A 156 -4.88 -1.08 -5.79
CA GLY A 156 -3.91 -0.25 -6.50
C GLY A 156 -4.53 0.49 -7.69
N GLY A 157 -5.38 -0.17 -8.47
CA GLY A 157 -6.08 0.46 -9.60
C GLY A 157 -7.06 1.55 -9.15
N THR A 158 -7.89 1.26 -8.14
CA THR A 158 -8.87 2.22 -7.60
C THR A 158 -8.19 3.44 -6.98
N LEU A 159 -7.14 3.24 -6.18
CA LEU A 159 -6.38 4.33 -5.56
C LEU A 159 -5.68 5.19 -6.61
N SER A 160 -4.99 4.56 -7.57
CA SER A 160 -4.24 5.27 -8.63
C SER A 160 -5.14 6.16 -9.48
N LEU A 161 -6.35 5.70 -9.80
CA LEU A 161 -7.32 6.50 -10.54
C LEU A 161 -7.96 7.59 -9.71
N LEU A 162 -8.29 7.32 -8.44
CA LEU A 162 -8.82 8.35 -7.57
C LEU A 162 -7.80 9.49 -7.39
N PHE A 163 -6.53 9.17 -7.15
CA PHE A 163 -5.45 10.16 -7.13
C PHE A 163 -5.38 10.95 -8.45
N ALA A 164 -5.41 10.26 -9.59
CA ALA A 164 -5.35 10.92 -10.90
C ALA A 164 -6.55 11.84 -11.16
N PHE A 165 -7.74 11.42 -10.76
CA PHE A 165 -8.97 12.20 -10.87
C PHE A 165 -8.92 13.46 -10.02
N VAL A 166 -8.55 13.32 -8.74
CA VAL A 166 -8.42 14.44 -7.80
C VAL A 166 -7.38 15.44 -8.31
N ILE A 167 -6.19 14.99 -8.71
CA ILE A 167 -5.15 15.88 -9.29
C ILE A 167 -5.68 16.61 -10.54
N SER A 168 -6.37 15.90 -11.44
CA SER A 168 -6.91 16.48 -12.68
C SER A 168 -8.00 17.53 -12.41
N MET A 169 -8.80 17.36 -11.35
CA MET A 169 -9.82 18.31 -10.93
C MET A 169 -9.25 19.55 -10.20
N PHE A 170 -8.17 19.39 -9.45
CA PHE A 170 -7.61 20.43 -8.58
C PHE A 170 -6.45 21.22 -9.17
N GLY A 171 -5.81 20.73 -10.24
CA GLY A 171 -4.53 21.26 -10.74
C GLY A 171 -4.46 22.78 -10.92
N GLU A 172 -5.56 23.41 -11.38
CA GLU A 172 -5.61 24.85 -11.61
C GLU A 172 -6.17 25.66 -10.42
N ARG A 173 -6.93 25.01 -9.52
CA ARG A 173 -7.67 25.69 -8.45
C ARG A 173 -6.75 26.30 -7.39
N PHE A 174 -5.55 25.73 -7.20
CA PHE A 174 -4.56 26.19 -6.22
C PHE A 174 -3.43 27.05 -6.81
N GLU A 175 -3.44 27.33 -8.11
CA GLU A 175 -2.34 28.06 -8.78
C GLU A 175 -2.11 29.48 -8.25
N LYS A 176 -3.16 30.12 -7.74
CA LYS A 176 -3.08 31.48 -7.17
C LYS A 176 -2.46 31.53 -5.77
N LEU A 177 -2.17 30.39 -5.15
CA LEU A 177 -1.58 30.33 -3.81
C LEU A 177 -0.05 30.43 -3.87
N PRO A 178 0.60 31.01 -2.85
CA PRO A 178 2.05 30.94 -2.68
C PRO A 178 2.54 29.48 -2.72
N LYS A 179 3.72 29.22 -3.29
CA LYS A 179 4.27 27.87 -3.54
C LYS A 179 4.11 26.89 -2.36
N TYR A 180 4.45 27.32 -1.15
CA TYR A 180 4.33 26.49 0.06
C TYR A 180 2.86 26.20 0.45
N ARG A 181 1.97 27.20 0.35
CA ARG A 181 0.54 27.03 0.61
C ARG A 181 -0.15 26.18 -0.45
N LYS A 182 0.26 26.31 -1.71
CA LYS A 182 -0.19 25.46 -2.81
C LYS A 182 0.14 23.99 -2.52
N LEU A 183 1.41 23.69 -2.23
CA LEU A 183 1.87 22.33 -1.92
C LEU A 183 1.11 21.71 -0.74
N LEU A 184 0.95 22.47 0.35
CA LEU A 184 0.21 22.00 1.53
C LEU A 184 -1.27 21.76 1.21
N ALA A 185 -1.91 22.67 0.46
CA ALA A 185 -3.32 22.53 0.08
C ALA A 185 -3.53 21.30 -0.82
N GLU A 186 -2.66 21.07 -1.81
CA GLU A 186 -2.71 19.91 -2.70
C GLU A 186 -2.54 18.60 -1.91
N SER A 187 -1.53 18.51 -1.05
CA SER A 187 -1.27 17.32 -0.23
C SER A 187 -2.43 17.00 0.72
N LEU A 188 -2.96 18.01 1.41
CA LEU A 188 -4.08 17.82 2.34
C LEU A 188 -5.35 17.41 1.59
N THR A 189 -5.62 18.05 0.45
CA THR A 189 -6.79 17.76 -0.38
C THR A 189 -6.74 16.33 -0.92
N LEU A 190 -5.59 15.90 -1.43
CA LEU A 190 -5.38 14.52 -1.89
C LEU A 190 -5.58 13.53 -0.75
N SER A 191 -4.99 13.79 0.42
CA SER A 191 -5.09 12.93 1.59
C SER A 191 -6.54 12.77 2.06
N LEU A 192 -7.29 13.88 2.18
CA LEU A 192 -8.70 13.86 2.59
C LEU A 192 -9.61 13.20 1.55
N SER A 193 -9.36 13.43 0.26
CA SER A 193 -10.19 12.87 -0.83
C SER A 193 -10.05 11.36 -0.93
N VAL A 194 -8.89 10.82 -0.61
CA VAL A 194 -8.59 9.38 -0.69
C VAL A 194 -8.94 8.64 0.61
N LEU A 195 -9.10 9.37 1.72
CA LEU A 195 -9.37 8.80 3.04
C LEU A 195 -10.56 7.84 3.09
N PRO A 196 -11.74 8.10 2.48
CA PRO A 196 -12.85 7.14 2.51
C PRO A 196 -12.50 5.79 1.86
N LEU A 197 -11.66 5.82 0.81
CA LEU A 197 -11.22 4.61 0.13
C LEU A 197 -10.18 3.84 0.97
N LEU A 198 -9.31 4.57 1.69
CA LEU A 198 -8.39 3.96 2.66
C LEU A 198 -9.16 3.31 3.81
N MET A 199 -10.22 3.94 4.31
CA MET A 199 -11.10 3.36 5.33
C MET A 199 -11.79 2.09 4.83
N LEU A 200 -12.25 2.07 3.57
CA LEU A 200 -12.92 0.92 2.97
C LEU A 200 -11.99 -0.30 2.81
N TYR A 201 -10.72 -0.10 2.45
CA TYR A 201 -9.79 -1.18 2.16
C TYR A 201 -8.86 -1.55 3.31
N PHE A 202 -8.35 -0.57 4.03
CA PHE A 202 -7.29 -0.76 5.03
C PHE A 202 -7.76 -0.49 6.45
N HIS A 203 -8.90 0.19 6.63
CA HIS A 203 -9.49 0.56 7.94
C HIS A 203 -8.62 1.47 8.82
N ASN A 204 -7.37 1.69 8.44
CA ASN A 204 -6.36 2.42 9.18
C ASN A 204 -6.00 3.69 8.43
N PHE A 205 -5.75 4.75 9.19
CA PHE A 205 -5.15 5.96 8.69
C PHE A 205 -4.08 6.41 9.66
N GLN A 206 -2.91 6.78 9.14
CA GLN A 206 -1.86 7.33 9.97
C GLN A 206 -1.69 8.81 9.61
N PRO A 207 -2.10 9.77 10.44
CA PRO A 207 -1.98 11.19 10.10
C PRO A 207 -0.53 11.62 9.85
N PHE A 208 0.40 11.07 10.63
CA PHE A 208 1.82 11.31 10.45
C PHE A 208 2.35 10.77 9.10
N SER A 209 1.62 9.85 8.46
CA SER A 209 1.97 9.34 7.13
C SER A 209 1.99 10.43 6.07
N ILE A 210 1.22 11.51 6.19
CA ILE A 210 1.27 12.63 5.22
C ILE A 210 2.68 13.25 5.21
N PHE A 211 3.25 13.48 6.39
CA PHE A 211 4.60 14.02 6.53
C PHE A 211 5.66 13.00 6.08
N LEU A 212 5.56 11.75 6.55
CA LEU A 212 6.49 10.68 6.16
C LEU A 212 6.48 10.43 4.66
N THR A 213 5.29 10.40 4.05
CA THR A 213 5.10 10.24 2.61
C THR A 213 5.79 11.35 1.85
N PHE A 214 5.68 12.60 2.29
CA PHE A 214 6.37 13.72 1.66
C PHE A 214 7.90 13.56 1.71
N VAL A 215 8.45 13.29 2.91
CA VAL A 215 9.90 13.14 3.12
C VAL A 215 10.45 11.94 2.36
N PHE A 216 9.80 10.77 2.48
CA PHE A 216 10.25 9.54 1.82
C PHE A 216 9.99 9.56 0.31
N SER A 217 8.93 10.20 -0.20
CA SER A 217 8.77 10.39 -1.65
C SER A 217 9.94 11.18 -2.21
N PHE A 218 10.34 12.28 -1.55
CA PHE A 218 11.51 13.04 -1.98
C PHE A 218 12.78 12.18 -1.97
N LEU A 219 13.02 11.45 -0.88
CA LEU A 219 14.18 10.57 -0.77
C LEU A 219 14.18 9.48 -1.84
N PHE A 220 13.02 8.85 -2.08
CA PHE A 220 12.89 7.71 -2.99
C PHE A 220 12.97 8.16 -4.44
N ASP A 221 12.25 9.21 -4.82
CA ASP A 221 12.15 9.64 -6.22
C ASP A 221 13.37 10.46 -6.67
N VAL A 222 13.96 11.26 -5.78
CA VAL A 222 15.10 12.15 -6.12
C VAL A 222 16.45 11.48 -5.89
N LEU A 223 16.61 10.69 -4.83
CA LEU A 223 17.90 10.10 -4.46
C LEU A 223 17.98 8.61 -4.82
N PHE A 224 17.07 7.78 -4.31
CA PHE A 224 17.21 6.34 -4.44
C PHE A 224 16.88 5.81 -5.83
N LEU A 225 15.81 6.27 -6.46
CA LEU A 225 15.43 5.82 -7.80
C LEU A 225 16.54 6.10 -8.82
N PRO A 226 17.11 7.32 -8.93
CA PRO A 226 18.23 7.57 -9.85
C PRO A 226 19.50 6.83 -9.43
N GLY A 227 19.83 6.82 -8.14
CA GLY A 227 21.04 6.16 -7.61
C GLY A 227 21.03 4.65 -7.86
N LEU A 228 19.95 3.96 -7.51
CA LEU A 228 19.77 2.53 -7.74
C LEU A 228 19.70 2.20 -9.23
N SER A 229 19.08 3.05 -10.05
CA SER A 229 19.09 2.87 -11.52
C SER A 229 20.52 2.91 -12.07
N LEU A 230 21.34 3.86 -11.60
CA LEU A 230 22.75 3.97 -12.01
C LEU A 230 23.56 2.76 -11.53
N ILE A 231 23.41 2.35 -10.26
CA ILE A 231 24.10 1.18 -9.71
C ILE A 231 23.72 -0.09 -10.47
N PHE A 232 22.44 -0.28 -10.78
CA PHE A 232 21.96 -1.41 -11.56
C PHE A 232 22.58 -1.44 -12.96
N LEU A 233 22.59 -0.30 -13.66
CA LEU A 233 23.18 -0.20 -15.00
C LEU A 233 24.70 -0.43 -14.98
N LEU A 234 25.41 0.12 -13.99
CA LEU A 234 26.85 -0.09 -13.82
C LEU A 234 27.15 -1.56 -13.56
N ALA A 235 26.44 -2.19 -12.63
CA ALA A 235 26.60 -3.61 -12.33
C ALA A 235 26.34 -4.50 -13.56
N MET A 236 25.34 -4.17 -14.38
CA MET A 236 25.05 -4.91 -15.59
C MET A 236 26.09 -4.68 -16.70
N ALA A 237 26.68 -3.48 -16.78
CA ALA A 237 27.64 -3.14 -17.83
C ALA A 237 29.08 -3.57 -17.50
N THR A 238 29.51 -3.46 -16.24
CA THR A 238 30.90 -3.67 -15.81
C THR A 238 31.10 -4.84 -14.86
N GLY A 239 30.01 -5.39 -14.30
CA GLY A 239 30.09 -6.42 -13.25
C GLY A 239 30.48 -5.88 -11.87
N ILE A 240 30.68 -4.56 -11.72
CA ILE A 240 31.04 -3.95 -10.43
C ILE A 240 29.81 -3.82 -9.54
N MET A 241 29.83 -4.49 -8.40
CA MET A 241 28.74 -4.47 -7.40
C MET A 241 29.08 -3.50 -6.27
N LEU A 242 28.44 -2.33 -6.25
CA LEU A 242 28.60 -1.31 -5.20
C LEU A 242 27.81 -1.68 -3.93
N THR A 243 28.15 -2.80 -3.31
CA THR A 243 27.44 -3.36 -2.15
C THR A 243 27.60 -2.54 -0.88
N GLN A 244 28.64 -1.69 -0.78
CA GLN A 244 28.92 -0.85 0.39
C GLN A 244 27.81 0.16 0.66
N ILE A 245 27.06 0.55 -0.37
CA ILE A 245 25.93 1.49 -0.30
C ILE A 245 24.78 0.92 0.56
N ASN A 246 24.74 -0.40 0.78
CA ASN A 246 23.75 -1.06 1.60
C ASN A 246 23.63 -0.49 3.03
N ILE A 247 24.71 0.07 3.57
CA ILE A 247 24.68 0.69 4.91
C ILE A 247 23.64 1.81 5.00
N ILE A 248 23.44 2.59 3.93
CA ILE A 248 22.43 3.65 3.89
C ILE A 248 21.02 3.08 4.05
N PHE A 249 20.75 1.93 3.43
CA PHE A 249 19.46 1.26 3.53
C PHE A 249 19.26 0.60 4.90
N GLN A 250 20.33 0.09 5.53
CA GLN A 250 20.26 -0.40 6.91
C GLN A 250 19.93 0.72 7.90
N TRP A 251 20.58 1.88 7.76
CA TRP A 251 20.25 3.08 8.54
C TRP A 251 18.82 3.56 8.30
N LEU A 252 18.38 3.55 7.04
CA LEU A 252 17.00 3.90 6.68
C LEU A 252 15.99 2.98 7.35
N GLU A 253 16.16 1.66 7.27
CA GLU A 253 15.25 0.73 7.94
C GLU A 253 15.31 0.86 9.47
N GLY A 254 16.49 1.11 10.04
CA GLY A 254 16.65 1.42 11.46
C GLY A 254 15.87 2.68 11.88
N LEU A 255 15.94 3.74 11.07
CA LEU A 255 15.16 4.96 11.28
C LEU A 255 13.65 4.69 11.16
N ILE A 256 13.22 3.93 10.17
CA ILE A 256 11.81 3.58 9.99
C ILE A 256 11.29 2.77 11.18
N LYS A 257 12.06 1.78 11.66
CA LYS A 257 11.73 1.01 12.88
C LYS A 257 11.65 1.89 14.13
N LEU A 258 12.55 2.87 14.26
CA LEU A 258 12.51 3.84 15.36
C LEU A 258 11.24 4.69 15.30
N VAL A 259 10.90 5.20 14.12
CA VAL A 259 9.67 6.01 13.93
C VAL A 259 8.42 5.16 14.21
N ASP A 260 8.39 3.90 13.76
CA ASP A 260 7.30 2.98 14.09
C ASP A 260 7.17 2.75 15.59
N SER A 261 8.26 2.59 16.33
CA SER A 261 8.18 2.40 17.79
C SER A 261 7.48 3.55 18.52
N TRP A 262 7.55 4.78 18.00
CA TRP A 262 6.86 5.94 18.57
C TRP A 262 5.40 6.07 18.11
N TYR A 263 5.07 5.52 16.96
CA TYR A 263 3.78 5.68 16.28
C TYR A 263 3.14 4.35 15.87
N HIS A 264 3.42 3.28 16.62
CA HIS A 264 3.17 1.89 16.24
C HIS A 264 1.69 1.60 15.93
N TYR A 265 0.78 2.23 16.68
CA TYR A 265 -0.66 2.05 16.51
C TYR A 265 -1.24 3.13 15.58
N PRO A 266 -1.68 2.78 14.35
CA PRO A 266 -2.35 3.73 13.49
C PRO A 266 -3.75 4.09 14.00
N LEU A 267 -4.31 5.20 13.52
CA LEU A 267 -5.70 5.54 13.80
C LEU A 267 -6.62 4.59 13.02
N ILE A 268 -7.19 3.63 13.74
CA ILE A 268 -8.19 2.69 13.19
C ILE A 268 -9.52 3.43 13.10
N LEU A 269 -9.98 3.74 11.89
CA LEU A 269 -11.19 4.52 11.59
C LEU A 269 -12.44 3.68 11.35
N GLY A 270 -12.29 2.38 11.10
CA GLY A 270 -13.41 1.52 10.74
C GLY A 270 -13.77 1.54 9.25
N LYS A 271 -14.66 0.63 8.87
CA LYS A 271 -15.19 0.47 7.53
C LYS A 271 -16.52 1.22 7.41
N PRO A 272 -16.66 2.20 6.51
CA PRO A 272 -17.93 2.87 6.32
C PRO A 272 -18.94 1.89 5.71
N THR A 273 -20.20 1.99 6.13
CA THR A 273 -21.30 1.34 5.41
C THR A 273 -21.40 1.92 4.00
N THR A 274 -21.99 1.18 3.06
CA THR A 274 -22.12 1.63 1.67
C THR A 274 -22.75 3.03 1.56
N PHE A 275 -23.79 3.30 2.37
CA PHE A 275 -24.45 4.61 2.37
C PHE A 275 -23.57 5.72 2.95
N VAL A 276 -22.87 5.46 4.07
CA VAL A 276 -21.95 6.43 4.66
C VAL A 276 -20.78 6.71 3.73
N PHE A 277 -20.24 5.68 3.07
CA PHE A 277 -19.20 5.81 2.07
C PHE A 277 -19.63 6.68 0.88
N LEU A 278 -20.80 6.43 0.31
CA LEU A 278 -21.36 7.24 -0.77
C LEU A 278 -21.59 8.69 -0.32
N ALA A 279 -22.11 8.90 0.89
CA ALA A 279 -22.27 10.23 1.47
C ALA A 279 -20.92 10.95 1.62
N MET A 280 -19.86 10.26 2.08
CA MET A 280 -18.51 10.82 2.15
C MET A 280 -18.03 11.29 0.77
N LEU A 281 -18.20 10.47 -0.27
CA LEU A 281 -17.80 10.84 -1.65
C LEU A 281 -18.56 12.07 -2.16
N VAL A 282 -19.87 12.14 -1.91
CA VAL A 282 -20.71 13.28 -2.31
C VAL A 282 -20.29 14.54 -1.56
N VAL A 283 -20.10 14.46 -0.24
CA VAL A 283 -19.65 15.60 0.58
C VAL A 283 -18.27 16.08 0.14
N ILE A 284 -17.34 15.16 -0.14
CA ILE A 284 -16.04 15.49 -0.71
C ILE A 284 -16.24 16.22 -2.04
N GLY A 285 -17.01 15.67 -2.98
CA GLY A 285 -17.30 16.30 -4.28
C GLY A 285 -17.83 17.73 -4.16
N PHE A 286 -18.78 17.98 -3.24
CA PHE A 286 -19.26 19.34 -2.96
C PHE A 286 -18.20 20.23 -2.31
N LEU A 287 -17.34 19.66 -1.46
CA LEU A 287 -16.24 20.38 -0.82
C LEU A 287 -15.17 20.78 -1.84
N ILE A 288 -14.92 19.93 -2.85
CA ILE A 288 -14.08 20.27 -4.02
C ILE A 288 -14.69 21.46 -4.76
N ASP A 289 -15.98 21.37 -5.10
CA ASP A 289 -16.66 22.35 -5.95
C ASP A 289 -16.78 23.72 -5.25
N GLN A 290 -17.22 23.71 -4.00
CA GLN A 290 -17.53 24.89 -3.20
C GLN A 290 -16.37 25.37 -2.31
N TRP A 291 -15.13 24.94 -2.59
CA TRP A 291 -13.96 25.23 -1.75
C TRP A 291 -13.73 26.72 -1.45
N ARG A 292 -14.16 27.61 -2.36
CA ARG A 292 -14.03 29.06 -2.20
C ARG A 292 -15.02 29.66 -1.19
N ASN A 293 -16.17 29.03 -0.97
CA ASN A 293 -17.19 29.53 -0.05
C ASN A 293 -16.91 29.03 1.38
N GLN A 294 -16.39 29.90 2.23
CA GLN A 294 -15.92 29.53 3.57
C GLN A 294 -17.03 28.91 4.44
N LYS A 295 -18.25 29.48 4.43
CA LYS A 295 -19.37 28.99 5.25
C LYS A 295 -19.77 27.57 4.86
N VAL A 296 -19.95 27.34 3.55
CA VAL A 296 -20.29 26.02 2.99
C VAL A 296 -19.15 25.03 3.25
N ARG A 297 -17.89 25.44 3.05
CA ARG A 297 -16.72 24.61 3.32
C ARG A 297 -16.67 24.11 4.76
N TYR A 298 -16.85 24.98 5.75
CA TYR A 298 -16.83 24.57 7.16
C TYR A 298 -18.01 23.66 7.52
N SER A 299 -19.19 23.92 6.96
CA SER A 299 -20.35 23.04 7.12
C SER A 299 -20.10 21.63 6.53
N LEU A 300 -19.57 21.55 5.31
CA LEU A 300 -19.23 20.28 4.67
C LEU A 300 -18.11 19.53 5.41
N LEU A 301 -17.10 20.24 5.91
CA LEU A 301 -16.05 19.65 6.75
C LEU A 301 -16.62 19.06 8.05
N LEU A 302 -17.57 19.75 8.69
CA LEU A 302 -18.24 19.27 9.89
C LEU A 302 -19.09 18.02 9.60
N ILE A 303 -19.82 18.01 8.48
CA ILE A 303 -20.57 16.83 8.03
C ILE A 303 -19.61 15.66 7.78
N LEU A 304 -18.51 15.90 7.06
CA LEU A 304 -17.51 14.88 6.78
C LEU A 304 -16.88 14.30 8.07
N LEU A 305 -16.55 15.17 9.02
CA LEU A 305 -16.04 14.77 10.34
C LEU A 305 -17.07 13.94 11.12
N SER A 306 -18.36 14.30 11.03
CA SER A 306 -19.44 13.54 11.66
C SER A 306 -19.60 12.15 11.04
N LEU A 307 -19.47 12.03 9.71
CA LEU A 307 -19.49 10.73 9.02
C LEU A 307 -18.28 9.86 9.43
N PHE A 308 -17.09 10.45 9.56
CA PHE A 308 -15.92 9.75 10.09
C PHE A 308 -16.14 9.30 11.53
N PHE A 309 -16.73 10.16 12.37
CA PHE A 309 -17.02 9.84 13.77
C PHE A 309 -17.99 8.67 13.91
N VAL A 310 -19.09 8.66 13.15
CA VAL A 310 -20.08 7.57 13.17
C VAL A 310 -19.48 6.25 12.66
N THR A 311 -18.56 6.33 11.68
CA THR A 311 -17.87 5.13 11.18
C THR A 311 -16.90 4.57 12.23
N LYS A 312 -16.14 5.44 12.90
CA LYS A 312 -15.18 5.08 13.95
C LYS A 312 -15.87 4.53 15.20
N ASN A 313 -17.04 5.05 15.53
CA ASN A 313 -17.79 4.74 16.75
C ASN A 313 -19.21 4.30 16.37
N PRO A 314 -19.40 3.02 15.98
CA PRO A 314 -20.73 2.51 15.65
C PRO A 314 -21.72 2.72 16.81
N PRO A 315 -22.90 3.30 16.57
CA PRO A 315 -23.85 3.66 17.63
C PRO A 315 -24.61 2.46 18.21
N ILE A 316 -24.60 1.32 17.53
CA ILE A 316 -25.37 0.13 17.89
C ILE A 316 -24.41 -0.89 18.53
N PRO A 317 -24.68 -1.37 19.75
CA PRO A 317 -23.88 -2.42 20.37
C PRO A 317 -24.07 -3.74 19.60
N SER A 318 -23.05 -4.59 19.60
CA SER A 318 -23.10 -5.88 18.90
C SER A 318 -22.38 -6.98 19.65
N ILE A 319 -22.85 -8.20 19.45
CA ILE A 319 -22.17 -9.44 19.83
C ILE A 319 -21.94 -10.21 18.53
N THR A 320 -20.70 -10.54 18.23
CA THR A 320 -20.31 -11.24 17.02
C THR A 320 -19.57 -12.52 17.40
N MET A 321 -20.01 -13.65 16.88
CA MET A 321 -19.21 -14.86 16.82
C MET A 321 -18.43 -14.85 15.49
N GLY A 322 -17.10 -14.74 15.56
CA GLY A 322 -16.24 -14.61 14.40
C GLY A 322 -15.94 -15.96 13.77
N ASP A 323 -16.12 -16.07 12.45
CA ASP A 323 -15.60 -17.21 11.69
C ASP A 323 -14.09 -17.04 11.47
N ILE A 324 -13.32 -17.65 12.37
CA ILE A 324 -11.86 -17.68 12.38
C ILE A 324 -11.31 -18.99 11.81
N GLY A 325 -12.17 -19.84 11.24
CA GLY A 325 -11.83 -21.14 10.68
C GLY A 325 -11.74 -22.26 11.73
N GLN A 326 -10.80 -22.18 12.68
CA GLN A 326 -10.63 -23.17 13.74
C GLN A 326 -10.53 -22.49 15.11
N GLY A 327 -11.28 -23.02 16.08
CA GLY A 327 -11.41 -22.46 17.42
C GLY A 327 -12.58 -21.50 17.57
N ASP A 328 -12.64 -20.84 18.73
CA ASP A 328 -13.68 -19.87 19.06
C ASP A 328 -13.13 -18.44 19.11
N SER A 329 -13.96 -17.49 18.69
CA SER A 329 -13.73 -16.06 18.94
C SER A 329 -15.05 -15.32 19.00
N ILE A 330 -15.36 -14.73 20.15
CA ILE A 330 -16.58 -13.96 20.39
C ILE A 330 -16.19 -12.53 20.73
N PHE A 331 -16.67 -11.59 19.93
CA PHE A 331 -16.42 -10.17 20.12
C PHE A 331 -17.68 -9.44 20.58
N LEU A 332 -17.58 -8.73 21.70
CA LEU A 332 -18.63 -7.89 22.26
C LEU A 332 -18.20 -6.43 22.15
N GLN A 333 -19.01 -5.65 21.45
CA GLN A 333 -18.80 -4.22 21.25
C GLN A 333 -19.97 -3.43 21.84
N ASP A 334 -19.65 -2.50 22.74
CA ASP A 334 -20.64 -1.58 23.32
C ASP A 334 -20.93 -0.40 22.39
N GLN A 335 -22.03 0.31 22.67
CA GLN A 335 -22.45 1.50 21.95
C GLN A 335 -21.34 2.56 21.89
N PHE A 336 -21.13 3.13 20.70
CA PHE A 336 -20.08 4.08 20.38
C PHE A 336 -18.67 3.58 20.71
N ASN A 337 -18.44 2.27 20.64
CA ASN A 337 -17.12 1.67 20.84
C ASN A 337 -16.52 2.00 22.23
N ARG A 338 -17.39 2.20 23.24
CA ARG A 338 -17.00 2.60 24.61
C ARG A 338 -16.30 1.49 25.37
N ARG A 339 -16.68 0.24 25.09
CA ARG A 339 -16.09 -0.95 25.68
C ARG A 339 -16.05 -2.09 24.67
N ASN A 340 -14.89 -2.72 24.56
CA ASN A 340 -14.61 -3.83 23.65
C ASN A 340 -14.09 -5.03 24.43
N ILE A 341 -14.80 -6.15 24.34
CA ILE A 341 -14.42 -7.41 24.99
C ILE A 341 -14.24 -8.45 23.90
N LEU A 342 -13.08 -9.12 23.91
CA LEU A 342 -12.79 -10.24 23.04
C LEU A 342 -12.67 -11.49 23.90
N ILE A 343 -13.44 -12.52 23.59
CA ILE A 343 -13.36 -13.83 24.23
C ILE A 343 -12.76 -14.78 23.21
N ASP A 344 -11.57 -15.28 23.53
CA ASP A 344 -10.72 -16.13 22.69
C ASP A 344 -10.33 -15.52 21.33
N THR A 345 -9.19 -15.99 20.84
CA THR A 345 -8.55 -15.47 19.63
C THR A 345 -8.51 -16.49 18.50
N GLY A 346 -8.86 -17.73 18.78
CA GLY A 346 -8.65 -18.82 17.86
C GLY A 346 -7.22 -19.32 17.82
N GLY A 347 -6.98 -20.17 16.82
CA GLY A 347 -5.64 -20.49 16.37
C GLY A 347 -5.62 -21.76 15.53
N ARG A 348 -4.46 -22.05 14.93
CA ARG A 348 -4.26 -23.29 14.19
C ARG A 348 -3.45 -24.25 15.02
N VAL A 349 -4.07 -25.36 15.42
CA VAL A 349 -3.37 -26.47 16.04
C VAL A 349 -2.38 -27.06 15.03
N GLN A 350 -1.09 -26.99 15.32
CA GLN A 350 -0.06 -27.57 14.44
C GLN A 350 0.27 -29.01 14.83
N PHE A 351 -0.36 -29.97 14.17
CA PHE A 351 -0.05 -31.39 14.39
C PHE A 351 1.26 -31.82 13.70
N GLY A 352 2.27 -32.20 14.51
CA GLY A 352 3.46 -32.94 14.09
C GLY A 352 4.71 -32.10 13.76
N ALA A 353 5.90 -32.72 13.93
CA ALA A 353 7.18 -32.09 13.59
C ALA A 353 7.33 -31.90 12.08
N ARG A 354 7.42 -30.64 11.64
CA ARG A 354 7.67 -30.29 10.23
C ARG A 354 9.16 -30.36 9.91
N LYS A 355 9.50 -30.86 8.72
CA LYS A 355 10.88 -30.74 8.19
C LYS A 355 11.13 -29.28 7.79
N LYS A 356 12.39 -28.81 7.84
CA LYS A 356 12.76 -27.41 7.48
C LYS A 356 12.22 -26.91 6.13
N TRP A 357 12.04 -27.78 5.12
CA TRP A 357 11.46 -27.40 3.82
C TRP A 357 9.92 -27.26 3.85
N GLN A 358 9.26 -27.78 4.89
CA GLN A 358 7.82 -27.65 5.18
C GLN A 358 7.52 -26.48 6.12
N GLU A 359 8.52 -25.91 6.79
CA GLU A 359 8.42 -24.65 7.53
C GLU A 359 8.12 -23.53 6.53
N ARG A 360 6.84 -23.18 6.41
CA ARG A 360 6.41 -21.96 5.73
C ARG A 360 6.35 -20.86 6.79
N THR A 361 6.84 -19.68 6.46
CA THR A 361 6.46 -18.44 7.13
C THR A 361 4.93 -18.31 6.99
N SER A 362 4.19 -18.71 8.02
CA SER A 362 2.73 -18.61 8.04
C SER A 362 2.36 -17.38 8.85
N SER A 363 1.64 -16.45 8.23
CA SER A 363 0.90 -15.42 8.95
C SER A 363 -0.11 -16.09 9.91
N ALA A 364 -0.38 -15.45 11.05
CA ALA A 364 -1.45 -15.87 11.94
C ALA A 364 -2.79 -15.89 11.17
N MET A 365 -3.76 -16.71 11.59
CA MET A 365 -5.08 -16.69 10.94
C MET A 365 -5.80 -15.37 11.24
N ALA A 366 -5.61 -14.85 12.44
CA ALA A 366 -6.10 -13.56 12.88
C ALA A 366 -5.68 -12.40 11.95
N ASP A 367 -4.51 -12.46 11.31
CA ASP A 367 -4.07 -11.44 10.34
C ASP A 367 -5.02 -11.30 9.14
N LYS A 368 -5.77 -12.35 8.83
CA LYS A 368 -6.67 -12.43 7.66
C LYS A 368 -8.15 -12.37 8.03
N THR A 369 -8.49 -12.67 9.28
CA THR A 369 -9.87 -12.83 9.74
C THR A 369 -10.19 -11.84 10.87
N LEU A 370 -9.79 -12.17 12.10
CA LEU A 370 -10.13 -11.44 13.32
C LEU A 370 -9.62 -9.99 13.34
N ILE A 371 -8.34 -9.75 13.04
CA ILE A 371 -7.75 -8.41 13.13
C ILE A 371 -8.36 -7.46 12.08
N PRO A 372 -8.47 -7.82 10.78
CA PRO A 372 -9.20 -7.00 9.81
C PRO A 372 -10.66 -6.76 10.22
N TYR A 373 -11.34 -7.74 10.81
CA TYR A 373 -12.72 -7.60 11.29
C TYR A 373 -12.83 -6.56 12.41
N LEU A 374 -12.03 -6.68 13.47
CA LEU A 374 -12.01 -5.71 14.57
C LEU A 374 -11.67 -4.30 14.07
N LYS A 375 -10.67 -4.18 13.19
CA LYS A 375 -10.31 -2.90 12.58
C LYS A 375 -11.47 -2.32 11.75
N SER A 376 -12.24 -3.16 11.05
CA SER A 376 -13.42 -2.74 10.28
C SER A 376 -14.56 -2.20 11.17
N LEU A 377 -14.66 -2.63 12.42
CA LEU A 377 -15.59 -2.10 13.41
C LEU A 377 -15.08 -0.82 14.12
N GLY A 378 -13.94 -0.29 13.69
CA GLY A 378 -13.33 0.87 14.30
C GLY A 378 -12.66 0.55 15.65
N VAL A 379 -12.37 -0.72 15.97
CA VAL A 379 -11.77 -1.11 17.26
C VAL A 379 -10.27 -0.80 17.24
N SER A 380 -9.85 0.21 18.00
CA SER A 380 -8.43 0.54 18.18
C SER A 380 -7.81 -0.07 19.42
N GLU A 381 -8.64 -0.49 20.37
CA GLU A 381 -8.22 -1.00 21.66
C GLU A 381 -9.26 -2.02 22.17
N ILE A 382 -8.78 -3.11 22.77
CA ILE A 382 -9.58 -4.12 23.46
C ILE A 382 -9.43 -3.87 24.95
N ASP A 383 -10.55 -3.59 25.63
CA ASP A 383 -10.55 -3.31 27.07
C ASP A 383 -10.31 -4.57 27.90
N THR A 384 -10.81 -5.70 27.41
CA THR A 384 -10.67 -6.99 28.09
C THR A 384 -10.58 -8.10 27.05
N LEU A 385 -9.48 -8.85 27.07
CA LEU A 385 -9.33 -10.08 26.33
C LEU A 385 -9.46 -11.24 27.32
N VAL A 386 -10.47 -12.07 27.15
CA VAL A 386 -10.71 -13.25 27.99
C VAL A 386 -10.18 -14.46 27.25
N VAL A 387 -9.31 -15.22 27.91
CA VAL A 387 -8.82 -16.52 27.43
C VAL A 387 -9.49 -17.59 28.26
N THR A 388 -10.31 -18.42 27.63
CA THR A 388 -11.07 -19.47 28.33
C THR A 388 -10.17 -20.59 28.83
N HIS A 389 -9.21 -21.02 28.00
CA HIS A 389 -8.19 -22.01 28.32
C HIS A 389 -6.96 -21.91 27.38
N THR A 390 -5.91 -22.67 27.68
CA THR A 390 -4.57 -22.56 27.06
C THR A 390 -4.39 -23.29 25.73
N ASP A 391 -5.44 -23.89 25.21
CA ASP A 391 -5.30 -24.70 24.00
C ASP A 391 -5.02 -23.80 22.78
N GLU A 392 -4.24 -24.33 21.83
CA GLU A 392 -3.77 -23.59 20.66
C GLU A 392 -4.93 -23.07 19.79
N ASP A 393 -6.11 -23.68 19.85
CA ASP A 393 -7.32 -23.23 19.17
C ASP A 393 -8.09 -22.11 19.89
N HIS A 394 -7.67 -21.70 21.09
CA HIS A 394 -8.28 -20.56 21.80
C HIS A 394 -7.30 -19.38 21.96
N MET A 395 -6.01 -19.64 22.24
CA MET A 395 -4.98 -18.61 22.40
C MET A 395 -3.90 -18.56 21.31
N GLY A 396 -3.98 -19.42 20.28
CA GLY A 396 -2.92 -19.55 19.29
C GLY A 396 -2.60 -18.27 18.52
N ASP A 397 -3.58 -17.39 18.32
CA ASP A 397 -3.39 -16.11 17.64
C ASP A 397 -3.31 -14.90 18.60
N LEU A 398 -3.23 -15.12 19.92
CA LEU A 398 -3.19 -14.05 20.94
C LEU A 398 -2.08 -13.03 20.70
N LEU A 399 -0.86 -13.52 20.43
CA LEU A 399 0.30 -12.65 20.17
C LEU A 399 0.10 -11.80 18.90
N ALA A 400 -0.54 -12.35 17.86
CA ALA A 400 -0.81 -11.62 16.64
C ALA A 400 -1.80 -10.46 16.89
N VAL A 401 -2.81 -10.69 17.74
CA VAL A 401 -3.78 -9.65 18.13
C VAL A 401 -3.10 -8.56 18.95
N VAL A 402 -2.36 -8.91 20.01
CA VAL A 402 -1.69 -7.94 20.91
C VAL A 402 -0.66 -7.08 20.17
N ASN A 403 0.03 -7.65 19.17
CA ASN A 403 1.00 -6.91 18.36
C ASN A 403 0.37 -5.88 17.40
N GLN A 404 -0.94 -5.92 17.16
CA GLN A 404 -1.60 -5.04 16.19
C GLN A 404 -2.74 -4.20 16.75
N ILE A 405 -3.32 -4.64 17.87
CA ILE A 405 -4.41 -3.96 18.57
C ILE A 405 -4.02 -3.90 20.04
N LYS A 406 -4.05 -2.69 20.60
CA LYS A 406 -3.73 -2.49 22.01
C LYS A 406 -4.74 -3.23 22.89
N VAL A 407 -4.25 -3.99 23.87
CA VAL A 407 -5.07 -4.72 24.86
C VAL A 407 -4.80 -4.16 26.25
N LYS A 408 -5.85 -3.75 26.99
CA LYS A 408 -5.70 -3.21 28.35
C LYS A 408 -5.51 -4.30 29.39
N ASN A 409 -6.39 -5.30 29.38
CA ASN A 409 -6.42 -6.37 30.37
C ASN A 409 -6.57 -7.71 29.67
N ILE A 410 -5.82 -8.71 30.13
CA ILE A 410 -6.00 -10.11 29.73
C ILE A 410 -6.50 -10.85 30.97
N LEU A 411 -7.65 -11.50 30.86
CA LEU A 411 -8.22 -12.35 31.89
C LEU A 411 -8.00 -13.81 31.47
N THR A 412 -7.43 -14.59 32.37
CA THR A 412 -7.20 -16.02 32.19
C THR A 412 -7.44 -16.73 33.51
N SER A 413 -7.62 -18.05 33.47
CA SER A 413 -7.72 -18.85 34.68
C SER A 413 -6.36 -19.00 35.36
N GLU A 414 -6.33 -19.16 36.68
CA GLU A 414 -5.08 -19.39 37.42
C GLU A 414 -4.37 -20.68 36.96
N GLY A 415 -5.14 -21.73 36.65
CA GLY A 415 -4.60 -22.99 36.11
C GLY A 415 -3.90 -22.84 34.77
N SER A 416 -4.33 -21.88 33.95
CA SER A 416 -3.75 -21.56 32.65
C SER A 416 -2.39 -20.85 32.73
N LEU A 417 -2.03 -20.28 33.88
CA LEU A 417 -0.73 -19.62 34.07
C LEU A 417 0.40 -20.60 34.41
N ASN A 418 0.07 -21.82 34.85
CA ASN A 418 1.02 -22.78 35.39
C ASN A 418 1.53 -23.82 34.37
N HIS A 419 1.01 -23.81 33.14
CA HIS A 419 1.41 -24.70 32.05
C HIS A 419 2.27 -23.97 31.00
N THR A 420 3.36 -23.33 31.42
CA THR A 420 4.41 -22.80 30.53
C THR A 420 5.46 -23.83 30.18
#